data_AF-A0A9P7A2U6-F1
#
_entry.id   AF-A0A9P7A2U6-F1
#
_cell.length_a   1.000
_cell.length_b   1.000
_cell.length_c   1.000
_cell.angle_alpha   90.00
_cell.angle_beta   90.00
_cell.angle_gamma   90.00
#
_symmetry.space_group_name_H-M   'P 1'
#
loop_
_entity.id
_entity.type
_entity.pdbx_description
1 polymer ?
#
loop_
_entity_poly.entity_id
_entity_poly.type
_entity_poly.pdbx_seq_one_letter_code
_entity_poly.pdbx_strand_id
1 'polypeptide(L)'
;MAANPRKTTSRKTRSTVQENAPAEILTTCPTQAHWTEDHTSSLIKFLASHRSEAGDGMNFKIGVFQAAAAHFLEPPEGVLKEGWVPPVARDSCACKNKWAAIQKKCKIILDIKAQSGFSWDNEFGAGIDSTSEAVWAAYVKRCPDAAPFHNKGWPHFDKVDSLL
;
A
#
# COMPACT_ATOMS: atom_id res chain seq x y z
N MET A 1 49.67 18.59 -54.67
CA MET A 1 49.69 17.11 -54.69
C MET A 1 48.79 16.62 -53.57
N ALA A 2 47.78 15.79 -53.92
CA ALA A 2 47.10 14.74 -53.14
C ALA A 2 46.67 15.01 -51.69
N ALA A 3 45.57 14.53 -51.14
CA ALA A 3 44.38 13.80 -51.55
C ALA A 3 43.47 13.79 -50.30
N ASN A 4 42.16 13.66 -50.51
CA ASN A 4 41.12 13.49 -49.48
C ASN A 4 41.37 12.19 -48.65
N PRO A 5 40.72 11.99 -47.47
CA PRO A 5 39.45 11.28 -47.57
C PRO A 5 38.35 11.69 -46.56
N ARG A 6 37.13 11.50 -47.08
CA ARG A 6 35.80 11.58 -46.46
C ARG A 6 35.61 10.61 -45.29
N LYS A 7 34.86 11.05 -44.28
CA LYS A 7 33.92 10.24 -43.47
C LYS A 7 32.66 11.11 -43.23
N THR A 8 31.51 10.77 -43.82
CA THR A 8 30.36 10.09 -43.15
C THR A 8 30.11 10.69 -41.76
N THR A 9 28.99 11.36 -41.44
CA THR A 9 27.61 10.85 -41.35
C THR A 9 26.75 12.02 -40.83
N SER A 10 25.56 12.26 -41.39
CA SER A 10 24.41 12.69 -40.58
C SER A 10 23.14 12.69 -41.41
N ARG A 11 22.27 11.74 -41.08
CA ARG A 11 20.96 11.54 -41.67
C ARG A 11 19.94 12.20 -40.75
N LYS A 12 19.24 13.19 -41.30
CA LYS A 12 17.82 13.51 -41.09
C LYS A 12 17.41 14.05 -39.71
N THR A 13 17.44 15.38 -39.61
CA THR A 13 16.49 16.14 -38.79
C THR A 13 15.10 16.01 -39.40
N ARG A 14 14.12 15.48 -38.64
CA ARG A 14 12.70 15.63 -38.94
C ARG A 14 11.95 16.05 -37.69
N SER A 15 11.27 17.17 -37.85
CA SER A 15 10.36 17.91 -36.97
C SER A 15 9.60 17.10 -35.92
N THR A 16 9.64 17.65 -34.70
CA THR A 16 8.65 17.44 -33.64
C THR A 16 7.35 18.11 -34.06
N VAL A 17 6.31 17.32 -34.31
CA VAL A 17 4.92 17.74 -34.21
C VAL A 17 4.34 16.89 -33.09
N GLN A 18 4.14 17.50 -31.93
CA GLN A 18 3.36 16.90 -30.85
C GLN A 18 1.90 17.05 -31.23
N GLU A 19 1.26 15.94 -31.58
CA GLU A 19 -0.20 15.83 -31.64
C GLU A 19 -0.64 14.72 -30.69
N ASN A 20 -1.58 15.09 -29.84
CA ASN A 20 -2.08 14.35 -28.68
C ASN A 20 -2.70 13.00 -29.08
N ALA A 21 -2.39 11.95 -28.31
CA ALA A 21 -3.10 10.67 -28.33
C ALA A 21 -3.49 10.28 -26.88
N PRO A 22 -4.67 9.64 -26.69
CA PRO A 22 -5.32 9.49 -25.38
C PRO A 22 -4.63 8.45 -24.48
N ALA A 23 -4.78 8.64 -23.17
CA ALA A 23 -4.19 7.83 -22.11
C ALA A 23 -4.37 6.32 -22.33
N GLU A 24 -3.31 5.66 -22.79
CA GLU A 24 -3.21 4.20 -22.77
C GLU A 24 -3.04 3.74 -21.32
N ILE A 25 -4.05 3.03 -20.86
CA ILE A 25 -4.08 2.29 -19.60
C ILE A 25 -3.03 1.19 -19.73
N LEU A 26 -1.80 1.47 -19.28
CA LEU A 26 -0.73 0.47 -19.28
C LEU A 26 -1.10 -0.66 -18.32
N THR A 27 -1.62 -1.72 -18.93
CA THR A 27 -1.78 -3.05 -18.36
C THR A 27 -0.38 -3.56 -18.02
N THR A 28 -0.07 -3.59 -16.72
CA THR A 28 1.14 -4.24 -16.20
C THR A 28 0.78 -5.63 -15.68
N CYS A 29 1.63 -6.60 -16.04
CA CYS A 29 1.51 -8.02 -15.69
C CYS A 29 1.38 -8.24 -14.16
N PRO A 30 0.67 -9.29 -13.69
CA PRO A 30 0.23 -9.39 -12.30
C PRO A 30 1.36 -9.90 -11.42
N THR A 31 2.18 -8.98 -10.93
CA THR A 31 3.10 -9.23 -9.82
C THR A 31 2.78 -8.21 -8.75
N GLN A 32 2.20 -8.72 -7.65
CA GLN A 32 1.65 -7.99 -6.51
C GLN A 32 0.20 -7.54 -6.68
N ALA A 33 -0.70 -8.15 -5.92
CA ALA A 33 -2.07 -7.67 -5.77
C ALA A 33 -2.02 -6.20 -5.34
N HIS A 34 -2.46 -5.29 -6.23
CA HIS A 34 -2.54 -3.88 -5.92
C HIS A 34 -3.63 -3.69 -4.85
N TRP A 35 -3.20 -3.56 -3.59
CA TRP A 35 -4.09 -3.29 -2.47
C TRP A 35 -4.34 -1.78 -2.41
N THR A 36 -5.44 -1.35 -3.04
CA THR A 36 -5.94 0.01 -2.87
C THR A 36 -6.39 0.25 -1.42
N GLU A 37 -6.60 1.52 -1.08
CA GLU A 37 -7.13 1.92 0.22
C GLU A 37 -8.51 1.32 0.48
N ASP A 38 -9.38 1.25 -0.54
CA ASP A 38 -10.70 0.62 -0.44
C ASP A 38 -10.60 -0.88 -0.12
N HIS A 39 -9.75 -1.61 -0.85
CA HIS A 39 -9.57 -3.04 -0.58
C HIS A 39 -8.98 -3.28 0.82
N THR A 40 -8.06 -2.41 1.25
CA THR A 40 -7.49 -2.49 2.60
C THR A 40 -8.56 -2.21 3.66
N SER A 41 -9.39 -1.19 3.45
CA SER A 41 -10.55 -0.89 4.30
C SER A 41 -11.54 -2.04 4.36
N SER A 42 -11.88 -2.66 3.22
CA SER A 42 -12.80 -3.79 3.17
C SER A 42 -12.26 -5.00 3.92
N LEU A 43 -10.96 -5.30 3.80
CA LEU A 43 -10.33 -6.38 4.58
C LEU A 43 -10.41 -6.08 6.09
N ILE A 44 -10.07 -4.86 6.52
CA ILE A 44 -10.13 -4.47 7.94
C ILE A 44 -11.56 -4.57 8.47
N LYS A 45 -12.54 -4.05 7.72
CA LYS A 45 -13.97 -4.13 8.08
C LYS A 45 -14.44 -5.58 8.19
N PHE A 46 -14.05 -6.43 7.24
CA PHE A 46 -14.39 -7.85 7.28
C PHE A 46 -13.82 -8.50 8.55
N LEU A 47 -12.52 -8.34 8.82
CA LEU A 47 -11.89 -8.90 10.01
C LEU A 47 -12.47 -8.35 11.31
N ALA A 48 -12.88 -7.08 11.34
CA ALA A 48 -13.57 -6.48 12.48
C ALA A 48 -14.92 -7.17 12.77
N SER A 49 -15.70 -7.51 11.74
CA SER A 49 -16.94 -8.27 11.89
C SER A 49 -16.71 -9.70 12.39
N HIS A 50 -15.52 -10.27 12.11
CA HIS A 50 -15.11 -11.60 12.56
C HIS A 50 -14.25 -11.54 13.85
N ARG A 51 -14.26 -10.44 14.60
CA ARG A 51 -13.43 -10.24 15.81
C ARG A 51 -13.59 -11.34 16.86
N SER A 52 -14.77 -11.95 16.98
CA SER A 52 -15.03 -13.02 17.96
C SER A 52 -14.36 -14.34 17.62
N GLU A 53 -13.89 -14.51 16.38
CA GLU A 53 -13.15 -15.68 15.91
C GLU A 53 -11.63 -15.49 16.01
N ALA A 54 -11.18 -14.31 16.43
CA ALA A 54 -9.77 -14.01 16.62
C ALA A 54 -9.23 -14.69 17.88
N GLY A 55 -8.01 -15.22 17.77
CA GLY A 55 -7.21 -15.60 18.94
C GLY A 55 -6.45 -14.40 19.51
N ASP A 56 -5.49 -14.69 20.39
CA ASP A 56 -4.63 -13.69 21.02
C ASP A 56 -3.99 -12.74 19.99
N GLY A 57 -4.01 -11.44 20.29
CA GLY A 57 -3.40 -10.41 19.45
C GLY A 57 -4.01 -10.26 18.06
N MET A 58 -5.31 -10.55 17.90
CA MET A 58 -6.02 -10.52 16.61
C MET A 58 -5.44 -11.48 15.56
N ASN A 59 -5.04 -12.67 16.01
CA ASN A 59 -4.57 -13.73 15.12
C ASN A 59 -5.75 -14.59 14.64
N PHE A 60 -6.07 -14.49 13.35
CA PHE A 60 -7.18 -15.23 12.74
C PHE A 60 -6.72 -16.57 12.15
N LYS A 61 -7.62 -17.57 12.18
CA LYS A 61 -7.40 -18.84 11.48
C LYS A 61 -7.48 -18.64 9.97
N ILE A 62 -6.85 -19.55 9.21
CA ILE A 62 -6.89 -19.50 7.73
C ILE A 62 -8.31 -19.48 7.16
N GLY A 63 -9.27 -20.13 7.84
CA GLY A 63 -10.68 -20.14 7.46
C GLY A 63 -11.32 -18.73 7.38
N VAL A 64 -10.95 -17.83 8.29
CA VAL A 64 -11.43 -16.43 8.26
C VAL A 64 -10.88 -15.70 7.03
N PHE A 65 -9.62 -15.95 6.66
CA PHE A 65 -9.03 -15.37 5.44
C PHE A 65 -9.57 -16.01 4.16
N GLN A 66 -10.01 -17.28 4.19
CA GLN A 66 -10.74 -17.89 3.08
C GLN A 66 -12.12 -17.24 2.91
N ALA A 67 -12.82 -16.98 4.02
CA ALA A 67 -14.08 -16.23 3.99
C ALA A 67 -13.88 -14.79 3.51
N ALA A 68 -12.81 -14.12 3.92
CA ALA A 68 -12.45 -12.78 3.44
C ALA A 68 -12.15 -12.77 1.93
N ALA A 69 -11.41 -13.77 1.44
CA ALA A 69 -11.15 -13.96 0.01
C ALA A 69 -12.46 -14.16 -0.77
N ALA A 70 -13.36 -15.00 -0.26
CA ALA A 70 -14.68 -15.21 -0.86
C ALA A 70 -15.53 -13.93 -0.86
N HIS A 71 -15.45 -13.10 0.18
CA HIS A 71 -16.14 -11.80 0.23
C HIS A 71 -15.70 -10.86 -0.91
N PHE A 72 -14.42 -10.87 -1.29
CA PHE A 72 -13.95 -10.12 -2.46
C PHE A 72 -14.41 -10.71 -3.80
N LEU A 73 -14.92 -11.94 -3.81
CA LEU A 73 -15.49 -12.64 -4.97
C LEU A 73 -17.04 -12.59 -4.99
N GLU A 74 -17.68 -11.90 -4.06
CA GLU A 74 -19.13 -11.69 -4.16
C GLU A 74 -19.40 -10.39 -4.91
N PRO A 75 -20.45 -10.35 -5.76
CA PRO A 75 -20.83 -9.15 -6.48
C PRO A 75 -21.23 -8.04 -5.48
N PRO A 76 -20.99 -6.76 -5.84
CA PRO A 76 -21.55 -5.65 -5.09
C PRO A 76 -23.08 -5.77 -4.99
N GLU A 77 -23.64 -5.22 -3.92
CA GLU A 77 -25.08 -5.20 -3.72
C GLU A 77 -25.79 -4.55 -4.92
N GLY A 78 -26.81 -5.23 -5.45
CA GLY A 78 -27.52 -4.82 -6.67
C GLY A 78 -26.94 -5.35 -7.99
N VAL A 79 -25.81 -6.06 -7.97
CA VAL A 79 -25.26 -6.75 -9.15
C VAL A 79 -25.61 -8.23 -9.10
N LEU A 80 -26.14 -8.76 -10.21
CA LEU A 80 -26.45 -10.18 -10.33
C LEU A 80 -25.17 -11.02 -10.31
N LYS A 81 -25.22 -12.17 -9.63
CA LYS A 81 -24.11 -13.13 -9.58
C LYS A 81 -23.83 -13.77 -10.95
N GLU A 82 -24.85 -13.87 -11.79
CA GLU A 82 -24.74 -14.45 -13.13
C GLU A 82 -23.94 -13.52 -14.04
N GLY A 83 -22.80 -14.02 -14.54
CA GLY A 83 -21.89 -13.26 -15.39
C GLY A 83 -20.95 -12.30 -14.66
N TRP A 84 -20.99 -12.23 -13.32
CA TRP A 84 -20.07 -11.39 -12.57
C TRP A 84 -18.66 -12.00 -12.53
N VAL A 85 -17.68 -11.23 -12.95
CA VAL A 85 -16.26 -11.59 -12.89
C VAL A 85 -15.55 -10.59 -11.98
N PRO A 86 -14.91 -11.03 -10.89
CA PRO A 86 -14.16 -10.14 -10.02
C PRO A 86 -12.98 -9.53 -10.78
N PRO A 87 -12.74 -8.22 -10.66
CA PRO A 87 -11.65 -7.56 -11.38
C PRO A 87 -10.26 -8.06 -10.95
N VAL A 88 -10.08 -8.40 -9.66
CA VAL A 88 -8.85 -9.01 -9.14
C VAL A 88 -9.21 -9.98 -8.02
N ALA A 89 -9.02 -11.28 -8.26
CA ALA A 89 -9.16 -12.29 -7.22
C ALA A 89 -8.06 -12.09 -6.15
N ARG A 90 -8.47 -12.06 -4.88
CA ARG A 90 -7.56 -12.04 -3.73
C ARG A 90 -7.69 -13.38 -3.03
N ASP A 91 -6.63 -14.16 -3.06
CA ASP A 91 -6.63 -15.43 -2.33
C ASP A 91 -6.46 -15.21 -0.81
N SER A 92 -6.68 -16.28 -0.06
CA SER A 92 -6.56 -16.27 1.40
C SER A 92 -5.13 -15.97 1.89
N CYS A 93 -4.10 -16.33 1.12
CA CYS A 93 -2.70 -16.05 1.44
C CYS A 93 -2.40 -14.55 1.30
N ALA A 94 -2.88 -13.92 0.23
CA ALA A 94 -2.79 -12.49 0.00
C ALA A 94 -3.50 -11.70 1.11
N CYS A 95 -4.69 -12.13 1.53
CA CYS A 95 -5.41 -11.50 2.65
C CYS A 95 -4.65 -11.64 3.97
N LYS A 96 -4.12 -12.83 4.28
CA LYS A 96 -3.32 -13.08 5.47
C LYS A 96 -2.03 -12.25 5.48
N ASN A 97 -1.28 -12.24 4.38
CA ASN A 97 -0.04 -11.47 4.27
C ASN A 97 -0.31 -9.96 4.39
N LYS A 98 -1.41 -9.48 3.81
CA LYS A 98 -1.83 -8.09 3.95
C LYS A 98 -2.15 -7.76 5.41
N TRP A 99 -2.90 -8.61 6.11
CA TRP A 99 -3.20 -8.42 7.54
C TRP A 99 -1.94 -8.39 8.40
N ALA A 100 -0.99 -9.31 8.18
CA ALA A 100 0.29 -9.30 8.89
C ALA A 100 1.07 -7.99 8.65
N ALA A 101 1.06 -7.46 7.42
CA ALA A 101 1.69 -6.18 7.11
C ALA A 101 0.97 -4.99 7.80
N ILE A 102 -0.36 -5.02 7.88
CA ILE A 102 -1.17 -4.03 8.63
C ILE A 102 -0.80 -4.06 10.11
N GLN A 103 -0.74 -5.24 10.74
CA GLN A 103 -0.34 -5.39 12.14
C GLN A 103 1.09 -4.89 12.39
N LYS A 104 2.04 -5.19 11.49
CA LYS A 104 3.41 -4.68 11.58
C LYS A 104 3.44 -3.15 11.60
N LYS A 105 2.67 -2.49 10.72
CA LYS A 105 2.55 -1.03 10.70
C LYS A 105 1.96 -0.48 12.00
N CYS A 106 0.90 -1.10 12.53
CA CYS A 106 0.31 -0.68 13.80
C CYS A 106 1.33 -0.74 14.94
N LYS A 107 2.11 -1.82 15.03
CA LYS A 107 3.17 -1.97 16.05
C LYS A 107 4.20 -0.85 15.96
N ILE A 108 4.67 -0.53 14.75
CA ILE A 108 5.62 0.59 14.54
C ILE A 108 5.02 1.91 15.03
N ILE A 109 3.74 2.16 14.73
CA ILE A 109 3.04 3.38 15.16
C ILE A 109 2.88 3.44 16.68
N LEU A 110 2.53 2.31 17.31
CA LEU A 110 2.46 2.20 18.77
C LEU A 110 3.84 2.43 19.41
N ASP A 111 4.91 1.91 18.81
CA ASP A 111 6.28 2.12 19.28
C ASP A 111 6.68 3.60 19.17
N ILE A 112 6.30 4.28 18.08
CA ILE A 112 6.48 5.75 17.92
C ILE A 112 5.74 6.49 19.03
N LYS A 113 4.46 6.17 19.27
CA LYS A 113 3.64 6.78 20.34
C LYS A 113 4.22 6.55 21.73
N ALA A 114 4.92 5.44 21.95
CA ALA A 114 5.56 5.11 23.22
C ALA A 114 6.89 5.85 23.44
N GLN A 115 7.51 6.42 22.40
CA GLN A 115 8.72 7.22 22.56
C GLN A 115 8.40 8.60 23.13
N SER A 116 9.03 8.94 24.25
CA SER A 116 8.95 10.30 24.80
C SER A 116 9.49 11.31 23.79
N GLY A 117 8.71 12.36 23.52
CA GLY A 117 9.09 13.44 22.60
C GLY A 117 8.63 13.23 21.16
N PHE A 118 7.94 12.14 20.84
CA PHE A 118 7.17 12.02 19.59
C PHE A 118 5.68 12.14 19.86
N SER A 119 4.97 12.70 18.89
CA SER A 119 3.51 12.67 18.81
C SER A 119 3.09 11.73 17.67
N TRP A 120 1.80 11.42 17.60
CA TRP A 120 1.24 10.72 16.45
C TRP A 120 -0.05 11.40 16.01
N ASP A 121 -0.17 11.62 14.71
CA ASP A 121 -1.34 12.11 14.02
C ASP A 121 -1.67 11.18 12.83
N ASN A 122 -2.96 10.91 12.60
CA ASN A 122 -3.37 9.98 11.55
C ASN A 122 -3.27 10.53 10.13
N GLU A 123 -3.17 11.85 9.97
CA GLU A 123 -2.95 12.53 8.70
C GLU A 123 -1.46 12.86 8.51
N PHE A 124 -0.81 13.36 9.56
CA PHE A 124 0.56 13.89 9.51
C PHE A 124 1.63 12.95 10.10
N GLY A 125 1.29 11.78 10.64
CA GLY A 125 2.25 10.80 11.13
C GLY A 125 2.93 11.26 12.42
N ALA A 126 4.26 11.13 12.50
CA ALA A 126 5.01 11.52 13.70
C ALA A 126 5.13 13.05 13.91
N GLY A 127 4.71 13.87 12.94
CA GLY A 127 4.64 15.33 13.08
C GLY A 127 5.98 15.99 13.38
N ILE A 128 7.05 15.48 12.77
CA ILE A 128 8.44 15.89 13.05
C ILE A 128 8.72 17.27 12.45
N ASP A 129 9.13 18.19 13.30
CA ASP A 129 9.57 19.54 12.97
C ASP A 129 11.10 19.67 13.00
N SER A 130 11.62 20.86 12.70
CA SER A 130 13.06 21.13 12.69
C SER A 130 13.76 20.91 14.05
N THR A 131 13.01 20.94 15.15
CA THR A 131 13.55 20.77 16.51
C THR A 131 13.65 19.30 16.91
N SER A 132 12.77 18.46 16.36
CA SER A 132 12.67 17.03 16.63
C SER A 132 13.37 16.15 15.59
N GLU A 133 13.81 16.72 14.47
CA GLU A 133 14.49 16.02 13.36
C GLU A 133 15.69 15.18 13.82
N ALA A 134 16.55 15.71 14.69
CA ALA A 134 17.73 15.00 15.16
C ALA A 134 17.36 13.74 15.98
N VAL A 135 16.29 13.84 16.78
CA VAL A 135 15.77 12.73 17.59
C VAL A 135 15.14 11.67 16.69
N TRP A 136 14.36 12.09 15.70
CA TRP A 136 13.77 11.20 14.70
C TRP A 136 14.84 10.46 13.88
N ALA A 137 15.86 11.16 13.39
CA ALA A 137 16.96 10.54 12.65
C ALA A 137 17.70 9.48 13.48
N ALA A 138 17.89 9.73 14.78
CA ALA A 138 18.46 8.74 15.70
C ALA A 138 17.52 7.56 15.95
N TYR A 139 16.20 7.79 15.98
CA TYR A 139 15.19 6.74 16.11
C TYR A 139 15.12 5.84 14.87
N VAL A 140 15.05 6.42 13.66
CA VAL A 140 15.01 5.66 12.40
C VAL A 140 16.24 4.80 12.20
N LYS A 141 17.41 5.21 12.69
CA LYS A 141 18.61 4.35 12.68
C LYS A 141 18.44 3.06 13.48
N ARG A 142 17.65 3.09 14.56
CA ARG A 142 17.31 1.91 15.38
C ARG A 142 16.11 1.14 14.82
N CYS A 143 15.14 1.87 14.26
CA CYS A 143 13.90 1.34 13.70
C CYS A 143 13.70 1.83 12.25
N PRO A 144 14.40 1.24 11.26
CA PRO A 144 14.33 1.73 9.88
C PRO A 144 12.94 1.68 9.26
N ASP A 145 12.11 0.72 9.69
CA ASP A 145 10.73 0.57 9.24
C ASP A 145 9.83 1.76 9.64
N ALA A 146 10.27 2.61 10.58
CA ALA A 146 9.55 3.82 10.99
C ALA A 146 9.73 5.00 10.02
N ALA A 147 10.76 4.98 9.18
CA ALA A 147 11.09 6.07 8.26
C ALA A 147 9.90 6.59 7.43
N PRO A 148 9.00 5.73 6.89
CA PRO A 148 7.86 6.18 6.11
C PRO A 148 6.85 7.04 6.87
N PHE A 149 6.91 7.08 8.21
CA PHE A 149 5.95 7.76 9.06
C PHE A 149 6.42 9.11 9.61
N HIS A 150 7.56 9.65 9.11
CA HIS A 150 8.13 10.93 9.54
C HIS A 150 7.10 12.07 9.55
N ASN A 151 6.46 12.32 8.42
CA ASN A 151 5.38 13.31 8.26
C ASN A 151 4.26 12.78 7.37
N LYS A 152 3.98 11.48 7.51
CA LYS A 152 2.97 10.79 6.72
C LYS A 152 2.16 9.89 7.64
N GLY A 153 0.91 10.27 7.85
CA GLY A 153 -0.02 9.51 8.65
C GLY A 153 -0.49 8.23 7.97
N TRP A 154 -1.35 7.51 8.68
CA TRP A 154 -2.00 6.33 8.15
C TRP A 154 -3.47 6.28 8.60
N PRO A 155 -4.42 6.64 7.72
CA PRO A 155 -5.84 6.76 8.06
C PRO A 155 -6.53 5.48 8.51
N HIS A 156 -5.91 4.32 8.29
CA HIS A 156 -6.42 3.04 8.76
C HIS A 156 -6.04 2.73 10.21
N PHE A 157 -5.13 3.51 10.82
CA PHE A 157 -4.61 3.21 12.15
C PHE A 157 -5.74 3.07 13.18
N ASP A 158 -6.63 4.05 13.33
CA ASP A 158 -7.74 4.00 14.30
C ASP A 158 -8.65 2.78 14.13
N LYS A 159 -8.91 2.41 12.87
CA LYS A 159 -9.76 1.26 12.53
C LYS A 159 -9.13 -0.06 12.93
N VAL A 160 -7.80 -0.13 12.98
CA VAL A 160 -7.07 -1.33 13.38
C VAL A 160 -6.72 -1.29 14.87
N ASP A 161 -6.39 -0.12 15.41
CA ASP A 161 -6.12 0.11 16.83
C ASP A 161 -7.36 -0.24 17.68
N SER A 162 -8.56 0.10 17.22
CA SER A 162 -9.82 -0.34 17.84
C SER A 162 -10.06 -1.86 17.80
N LEU A 163 -9.26 -2.61 17.03
CA LEU A 163 -9.27 -4.07 17.01
C LEU A 163 -8.17 -4.68 17.89
N LEU A 164 -7.03 -4.01 18.07
CA LEU A 164 -5.89 -4.58 18.81
C LEU A 164 -6.08 -4.48 20.33
#